data_AF-A0A727GZK9-F1
#
_entry.id   AF-A0A727GZK9-F1
#
_cell.length_a   1.000
_cell.length_b   1.000
_cell.length_c   1.000
_cell.angle_alpha   90.00
_cell.angle_beta   90.00
_cell.angle_gamma   90.00
#
_symmetry.space_group_name_H-M   'P 1'
#
loop_
_entity.id
_entity.type
_entity.pdbx_description
1 polymer ?
#
loop_
_entity_poly.entity_id
_entity_poly.type
_entity_poly.pdbx_seq_one_letter_code
_entity_poly.pdbx_strand_id
1 'polypeptide(L)'
;MAENGPIEDLAKRISEDLLSRFKWQQHGPCDRDFLCDDEAKHKPEGKKQKHTHPVDVVFSYKDPYLNKVIYLNTDLKSYKAGSINASKIESALASLAKTIECARYSPEWSEKYNFSQIDCEVRGLLFVFNHDN
;
A
#
# COMPACT_ATOMS: atom_id res chain seq x y z
N MET A 1 4.91 -11.27 19.05
CA MET A 1 3.80 -10.33 19.31
C MET A 1 4.44 -8.97 19.47
N ALA A 2 4.39 -8.14 18.43
CA ALA A 2 5.11 -6.87 18.39
C ALA A 2 4.30 -5.79 19.12
N GLU A 3 4.99 -4.92 19.84
CA GLU A 3 4.44 -3.86 20.70
C GLU A 3 3.68 -2.75 19.93
N ASN A 4 3.54 -2.87 18.60
CA ASN A 4 2.95 -1.89 17.69
C ASN A 4 1.53 -2.22 17.19
N GLY A 5 1.04 -3.44 17.44
CA GLY A 5 -0.26 -3.90 16.91
C GLY A 5 -1.44 -2.94 17.15
N PRO A 6 -1.62 -2.36 18.36
CA PRO A 6 -2.73 -1.44 18.62
C PRO A 6 -2.67 -0.14 17.80
N ILE A 7 -1.47 0.33 17.47
CA ILE A 7 -1.25 1.58 16.74
C ILE A 7 -1.47 1.35 15.24
N GLU A 8 -1.04 0.20 14.72
CA GLU A 8 -1.25 -0.22 13.34
C GLU A 8 -2.75 -0.44 13.06
N ASP A 9 -3.47 -1.06 14.01
CA ASP A 9 -4.91 -1.24 13.93
C ASP A 9 -5.68 0.09 13.93
N LEU A 10 -5.17 1.10 14.66
CA LEU A 10 -5.78 2.43 14.67
C LEU A 10 -5.63 3.12 13.31
N ALA A 11 -4.45 3.04 12.67
CA ALA A 11 -4.24 3.60 11.34
C ALA A 11 -5.16 2.96 10.28
N LYS A 12 -5.40 1.64 10.37
CA LYS A 12 -6.37 0.93 9.51
C LYS A 12 -7.79 1.47 9.70
N ARG A 13 -8.26 1.55 10.94
CA ARG A 13 -9.61 2.06 11.25
C ARG A 13 -9.81 3.51 10.79
N ILE A 14 -8.82 4.36 11.02
CA ILE A 14 -8.89 5.77 10.63
C ILE A 14 -8.87 5.92 9.12
N SER A 15 -8.01 5.18 8.42
CA SER A 15 -7.98 5.21 6.95
C SER A 15 -9.29 4.70 6.36
N GLU A 16 -9.87 3.63 6.90
CA GLU A 16 -11.18 3.11 6.48
C GLU A 16 -12.31 4.13 6.71
N ASP A 17 -12.42 4.72 7.90
CA ASP A 17 -13.45 5.75 8.19
C ASP A 17 -13.29 6.97 7.29
N LEU A 18 -12.06 7.45 7.08
CA LEU A 18 -11.81 8.61 6.23
C LEU A 18 -12.16 8.31 4.77
N LEU A 19 -11.67 7.21 4.21
CA LEU A 19 -11.78 6.91 2.79
C LEU A 19 -13.19 6.45 2.41
N SER A 20 -13.91 5.80 3.32
CA SER A 20 -15.33 5.45 3.12
C SER A 20 -16.22 6.69 2.96
N ARG A 21 -15.90 7.83 3.59
CA ARG A 21 -16.61 9.11 3.38
C ARG A 21 -16.47 9.64 1.95
N PHE A 22 -15.36 9.31 1.28
CA PHE A 22 -15.16 9.59 -0.15
C PHE A 22 -15.79 8.52 -1.06
N LYS A 23 -16.51 7.56 -0.49
CA LYS A 23 -17.13 6.40 -1.17
C LYS A 23 -16.11 5.48 -1.84
N TRP A 24 -14.86 5.52 -1.39
CA TRP A 24 -13.83 4.61 -1.89
C TRP A 24 -14.11 3.20 -1.36
N GLN A 25 -13.81 2.20 -2.17
CA GLN A 25 -14.06 0.80 -1.86
C GLN A 25 -12.77 0.12 -1.43
N GLN A 26 -12.77 -0.55 -0.29
CA GLN A 26 -11.65 -1.37 0.16
C GLN A 26 -11.71 -2.75 -0.50
N HIS A 27 -10.55 -3.30 -0.87
CA HIS A 27 -10.42 -4.59 -1.55
C HIS A 27 -9.54 -5.56 -0.80
N GLY A 28 -9.88 -6.85 -0.93
CA GLY A 28 -9.02 -7.98 -0.59
C GLY A 28 -8.61 -8.05 0.89
N PRO A 29 -7.65 -8.95 1.21
CA PRO A 29 -7.13 -9.10 2.55
C PRO A 29 -6.15 -7.96 2.92
N CYS A 30 -6.23 -7.46 4.15
CA CYS A 30 -5.22 -6.55 4.69
C CYS A 30 -3.93 -7.32 5.06
N ASP A 31 -2.81 -6.60 5.07
CA ASP A 31 -1.49 -7.08 5.53
C ASP A 31 -1.02 -8.35 4.79
N ARG A 32 -1.13 -8.33 3.46
CA ARG A 32 -0.72 -9.46 2.62
C ARG A 32 0.38 -9.09 1.65
N ASP A 33 1.50 -9.73 1.86
CA ASP A 33 2.61 -9.78 0.93
C ASP A 33 2.21 -10.46 -0.39
N PHE A 34 2.85 -10.05 -1.48
CA PHE A 34 2.88 -10.78 -2.75
C PHE A 34 4.31 -10.88 -3.28
N LEU A 35 4.55 -11.83 -4.18
CA LEU A 35 5.89 -12.06 -4.74
C LEU A 35 6.34 -10.89 -5.62
N CYS A 36 7.63 -10.55 -5.53
CA CYS A 36 8.23 -9.56 -6.41
C CYS A 36 8.55 -10.16 -7.78
N ASP A 37 7.99 -9.58 -8.84
CA ASP A 37 8.24 -10.02 -10.24
C ASP A 37 9.60 -9.55 -10.79
N ASP A 38 10.19 -8.49 -10.23
CA ASP A 38 11.51 -7.95 -10.63
C ASP A 38 12.49 -7.95 -9.44
N GLU A 39 12.89 -9.16 -9.01
CA GLU A 39 13.88 -9.28 -7.93
C GLU A 39 15.22 -8.61 -8.28
N ALA A 40 15.59 -8.51 -9.56
CA ALA A 40 16.86 -7.92 -9.97
C ALA A 40 16.96 -6.44 -9.59
N LYS A 41 15.85 -5.68 -9.69
CA LYS A 41 15.81 -4.26 -9.33
C LYS A 41 15.35 -4.00 -7.90
N HIS A 42 14.46 -4.83 -7.38
CA HIS A 42 13.77 -4.52 -6.13
C HIS A 42 14.41 -5.13 -4.89
N LYS A 43 15.06 -6.28 -5.05
CA LYS A 43 15.67 -7.01 -3.94
C LYS A 43 16.86 -6.23 -3.38
N PRO A 44 16.89 -5.95 -2.07
CA PRO A 44 18.05 -5.37 -1.43
C PRO A 44 19.29 -6.27 -1.56
N GLU A 45 20.45 -5.68 -1.81
CA GLU A 45 21.72 -6.40 -1.92
C GLU A 45 21.99 -7.23 -0.65
N GLY A 46 22.49 -8.46 -0.85
CA GLY A 46 22.83 -9.36 0.26
C GLY A 46 21.66 -10.15 0.85
N LYS A 47 20.40 -9.89 0.47
CA LYS A 47 19.28 -10.75 0.87
C LYS A 47 19.28 -12.05 0.07
N LYS A 48 19.27 -13.20 0.76
CA LYS A 48 19.22 -14.54 0.12
C LYS A 48 17.81 -15.03 -0.15
N GLN A 49 16.85 -14.66 0.69
CA GLN A 49 15.45 -15.05 0.56
C GLN A 49 14.76 -14.37 -0.64
N LYS A 50 13.68 -14.98 -1.14
CA LYS A 50 12.83 -14.35 -2.16
C LYS A 50 12.29 -13.02 -1.65
N HIS A 51 12.18 -12.05 -2.54
CA HIS A 51 11.66 -10.73 -2.19
C HIS A 51 10.14 -10.71 -2.33
N THR A 52 9.46 -10.25 -1.29
CA THR A 52 8.04 -9.94 -1.31
C THR A 52 7.83 -8.44 -1.14
N HIS A 53 6.71 -7.96 -1.69
CA HIS A 53 6.22 -6.61 -1.45
C HIS A 53 5.06 -6.65 -0.44
N PRO A 54 5.16 -5.91 0.66
CA PRO A 54 4.05 -5.79 1.60
C PRO A 54 2.93 -4.92 1.02
N VAL A 55 1.69 -5.24 1.40
CA VAL A 55 0.49 -4.45 1.11
C VAL A 55 -0.35 -4.39 2.38
N ASP A 56 -0.53 -3.19 2.93
CA ASP A 56 -1.34 -3.03 4.14
C ASP A 56 -2.83 -3.05 3.80
N VAL A 57 -3.24 -2.25 2.81
CA VAL A 57 -4.62 -2.18 2.35
C VAL A 57 -4.70 -1.64 0.92
N VAL A 58 -5.73 -2.06 0.18
CA VAL A 58 -6.02 -1.53 -1.16
C VAL A 58 -7.38 -0.84 -1.15
N PHE A 59 -7.41 0.41 -1.60
CA PHE A 59 -8.63 1.16 -1.84
C PHE A 59 -8.85 1.35 -3.33
N SER A 60 -10.08 1.66 -3.75
CA SER A 60 -10.35 2.05 -5.12
C SER A 60 -11.42 3.13 -5.21
N TYR A 61 -11.36 3.90 -6.29
CA TYR A 61 -12.40 4.84 -6.66
C TYR A 61 -12.51 4.95 -8.18
N LYS A 62 -13.69 5.34 -8.67
CA LYS A 62 -13.86 5.71 -10.07
C LYS A 62 -13.40 7.16 -10.25
N ASP A 63 -12.33 7.37 -11.01
CA ASP A 63 -11.85 8.70 -11.36
C ASP A 63 -12.83 9.35 -12.35
N PRO A 64 -13.45 10.48 -11.99
CA PRO A 64 -14.49 11.10 -12.81
C PRO A 64 -13.94 11.78 -14.08
N TYR A 65 -12.64 12.08 -14.12
CA TYR A 65 -11.99 12.76 -15.24
C TYR A 65 -11.37 11.76 -16.22
N LEU A 66 -10.80 10.69 -15.70
CA LEU A 66 -10.15 9.64 -16.51
C LEU A 66 -11.12 8.55 -16.95
N ASN A 67 -12.30 8.46 -16.33
CA ASN A 67 -13.26 7.36 -16.48
C ASN A 67 -12.60 5.98 -16.27
N LYS A 68 -11.68 5.90 -15.30
CA LYS A 68 -10.98 4.68 -14.90
C LYS A 68 -11.26 4.33 -13.44
N VAL A 69 -11.13 3.05 -13.09
CA VAL A 69 -11.07 2.63 -11.68
C VAL A 69 -9.61 2.69 -11.22
N ILE A 70 -9.32 3.60 -10.30
CA ILE A 70 -8.00 3.73 -9.71
C ILE A 70 -7.94 2.86 -8.47
N TYR A 71 -7.03 1.90 -8.46
CA TYR A 71 -6.68 1.11 -7.29
C TYR A 71 -5.47 1.73 -6.61
N LEU A 72 -5.59 2.01 -5.32
CA LEU A 72 -4.56 2.60 -4.49
C LEU A 72 -3.97 1.53 -3.59
N ASN A 73 -2.79 1.06 -3.97
CA ASN A 73 -1.97 0.26 -3.08
C ASN A 73 -1.44 1.16 -1.96
N THR A 74 -1.94 0.94 -0.75
CA THR A 74 -1.77 1.88 0.35
C THR A 74 -0.81 1.32 1.39
N ASP A 75 0.22 2.11 1.70
CA ASP A 75 1.18 1.85 2.78
C ASP A 75 0.81 2.72 3.98
N LEU A 76 0.47 2.10 5.10
CA LEU A 76 0.06 2.75 6.34
C LEU A 76 1.29 2.92 7.24
N LYS A 77 1.69 4.17 7.44
CA LYS A 77 2.80 4.51 8.35
C LYS A 77 2.28 5.24 9.57
N SER A 78 2.47 4.63 10.73
CA SER A 78 2.18 5.26 12.00
C SER A 78 3.48 5.77 12.62
N TYR A 79 3.57 7.08 12.85
CA TYR A 79 4.75 7.75 13.39
C TYR A 79 4.40 8.68 14.55
N LYS A 80 5.31 8.78 15.52
CA LYS A 80 5.36 9.93 16.43
C LYS A 80 5.75 11.18 15.66
N ALA A 81 5.24 12.36 15.98
CA ALA A 81 5.51 13.61 15.28
C ALA A 81 7.01 13.88 15.17
N GLY A 82 7.75 13.74 16.27
CA GLY A 82 9.21 13.93 16.28
C GLY A 82 10.00 12.89 15.48
N SER A 83 9.35 11.81 15.04
CA SER A 83 9.95 10.74 14.26
C SER A 83 9.70 10.85 12.76
N ILE A 84 8.84 11.77 12.32
CA ILE A 84 8.56 12.05 10.90
C ILE A 84 9.70 12.90 10.34
N ASN A 85 10.40 12.39 9.33
CA ASN A 85 11.46 13.13 8.63
C ASN A 85 11.51 12.75 7.15
N ALA A 86 12.16 13.60 6.34
CA ALA A 86 12.25 13.43 4.89
C ALA A 86 12.80 12.06 4.49
N SER A 87 13.91 11.62 5.11
CA SER A 87 14.54 10.33 4.78
C SER A 87 13.60 9.13 4.98
N LYS A 88 12.79 9.13 6.04
CA LYS A 88 11.79 8.07 6.26
C LYS A 88 10.67 8.09 5.22
N ILE A 89 10.18 9.28 4.87
CA ILE A 89 9.12 9.43 3.86
C ILE A 89 9.64 9.03 2.48
N GLU A 90 10.83 9.47 2.10
CA GLU A 90 11.47 9.09 0.84
C GLU A 90 11.69 7.58 0.75
N SER A 91 12.15 6.95 1.84
CA SER A 91 12.34 5.50 1.89
C SER A 91 11.02 4.74 1.75
N ALA A 92 9.95 5.21 2.39
CA ALA A 92 8.61 4.62 2.26
C ALA A 92 8.06 4.78 0.84
N LEU A 93 8.18 5.96 0.25
CA LEU A 93 7.77 6.22 -1.14
C LEU A 93 8.56 5.38 -2.14
N ALA A 94 9.87 5.23 -1.95
CA ALA A 94 10.71 4.39 -2.81
C ALA A 94 10.31 2.91 -2.71
N SER A 95 10.00 2.42 -1.51
CA SER A 95 9.47 1.07 -1.33
C SER A 95 8.11 0.90 -2.02
N LEU A 96 7.20 1.85 -1.82
CA LEU A 96 5.87 1.83 -2.42
C LEU A 96 5.93 1.90 -3.96
N ALA A 97 6.86 2.67 -4.52
CA ALA A 97 7.08 2.74 -5.96
C ALA A 97 7.47 1.38 -6.57
N LYS A 98 8.37 0.64 -5.90
CA LYS A 98 8.74 -0.72 -6.31
C LYS A 98 7.56 -1.68 -6.20
N THR A 99 6.77 -1.56 -5.13
CA THR A 99 5.56 -2.35 -4.94
C THR A 99 4.56 -2.14 -6.08
N ILE A 100 4.25 -0.89 -6.44
CA ILE A 100 3.28 -0.61 -7.52
C ILE A 100 3.80 -1.00 -8.91
N GLU A 101 5.12 -1.02 -9.13
CA GLU A 101 5.71 -1.51 -10.37
C GLU A 101 5.37 -2.99 -10.60
N CYS A 102 5.51 -3.84 -9.57
CA CYS A 102 5.12 -5.25 -9.65
C CYS A 102 3.59 -5.42 -9.64
N ALA A 103 2.87 -4.69 -8.80
CA ALA A 103 1.42 -4.85 -8.65
C ALA A 103 0.62 -4.68 -9.96
N ARG A 104 1.11 -3.85 -10.89
CA ARG A 104 0.48 -3.63 -12.21
C ARG A 104 0.40 -4.87 -13.09
N TYR A 105 1.31 -5.81 -12.91
CA TYR A 105 1.44 -6.99 -13.78
C TYR A 105 1.33 -8.31 -13.02
N SER A 106 1.40 -8.27 -11.69
CA SER A 106 1.33 -9.45 -10.83
C SER A 106 -0.06 -10.11 -10.88
N PRO A 107 -0.16 -11.36 -11.36
CA PRO A 107 -1.42 -12.11 -11.33
C PRO A 107 -1.89 -12.37 -9.90
N GLU A 108 -0.94 -12.62 -8.99
CA GLU A 108 -1.22 -12.84 -7.56
C GLU A 108 -1.85 -11.60 -6.92
N TRP A 109 -1.32 -10.41 -7.21
CA TRP A 109 -1.90 -9.16 -6.72
C TRP A 109 -3.29 -8.93 -7.33
N SER A 110 -3.43 -9.15 -8.64
CA SER A 110 -4.69 -8.97 -9.36
C SER A 110 -5.81 -9.85 -8.81
N GLU A 111 -5.50 -11.12 -8.51
CA GLU A 111 -6.45 -12.07 -7.94
C GLU A 111 -6.86 -11.68 -6.51
N LYS A 112 -5.90 -11.34 -5.65
CA LYS A 112 -6.16 -10.96 -4.25
C LYS A 112 -7.09 -9.76 -4.11
N TYR A 113 -6.96 -8.77 -4.99
CA TYR A 113 -7.66 -7.49 -4.87
C TYR A 113 -8.74 -7.29 -5.93
N ASN A 114 -9.13 -8.37 -6.63
CA ASN A 114 -10.15 -8.36 -7.68
C ASN A 114 -9.96 -7.20 -8.68
N PHE A 115 -8.72 -7.05 -9.13
CA PHE A 115 -8.33 -6.01 -10.07
C PHE A 115 -8.80 -6.39 -11.48
N SER A 116 -9.70 -5.59 -12.04
CA SER A 116 -10.13 -5.74 -13.44
C SER A 116 -9.16 -5.01 -14.35
N GLN A 117 -8.44 -5.69 -15.23
CA GLN A 117 -7.46 -5.07 -16.14
C GLN A 117 -8.06 -4.09 -17.18
N ILE A 118 -9.38 -4.10 -17.38
CA ILE A 118 -10.06 -3.17 -18.30
C ILE A 118 -10.34 -1.85 -17.57
N ASP A 119 -9.91 -0.74 -18.17
CA ASP A 119 -10.15 0.64 -17.70
C ASP A 119 -9.77 0.92 -16.23
N CYS A 120 -8.67 0.32 -15.78
CA CYS A 120 -8.16 0.49 -14.42
C CYS A 120 -6.71 0.99 -14.40
N GLU A 121 -6.25 1.41 -13.23
CA GLU A 121 -4.85 1.77 -12.99
C GLU A 121 -4.46 1.50 -11.53
N VAL A 122 -3.23 1.01 -11.29
CA VAL A 122 -2.67 0.88 -9.93
C VAL A 122 -1.76 2.08 -9.62
N ARG A 123 -2.07 2.78 -8.54
CA ARG A 123 -1.31 3.91 -7.98
C ARG A 123 -0.93 3.63 -6.52
N GLY A 124 0.06 4.35 -6.02
CA GLY A 124 0.48 4.27 -4.62
C GLY A 124 -0.17 5.37 -3.77
N LEU A 125 -0.55 5.03 -2.53
CA LEU A 125 -0.92 6.00 -1.50
C LEU A 125 -0.09 5.75 -0.25
N LEU A 126 0.72 6.72 0.17
CA LEU A 126 1.36 6.69 1.49
C LEU A 126 0.46 7.41 2.49
N PHE A 127 -0.09 6.68 3.45
CA PHE A 127 -0.92 7.24 4.52
C PHE A 127 -0.09 7.38 5.79
N VAL A 128 0.14 8.61 6.23
CA VAL A 128 0.91 8.89 7.45
C VAL A 128 -0.03 9.29 8.58
N PHE A 129 -0.08 8.48 9.62
CA PHE A 129 -0.83 8.74 10.84
C PHE A 129 0.10 9.19 11.96
N ASN A 130 -0.18 10.35 12.54
CA ASN A 130 0.50 10.81 13.75
C ASN A 130 -0.22 10.28 14.98
N HIS A 131 0.46 9.45 15.78
CA HIS A 131 -0.13 8.76 16.92
C HIS A 131 0.33 9.34 18.29
N ASP A 132 0.84 10.57 18.31
CA ASP A 132 1.28 11.22 19.56
C ASP A 132 0.13 11.56 20.54
N ASN A 133 -1.13 11.50 20.09
CA ASN A 133 -2.32 11.74 20.91
C ASN A 133 -3.44 10.74 20.62
#